data_AF-A0A1E5JVL8-F1
#
_entry.id   AF-A0A1E5JVL8-F1
#
_cell.length_a   1.000
_cell.length_b   1.000
_cell.length_c   1.000
_cell.angle_alpha   90.00
_cell.angle_beta   90.00
_cell.angle_gamma   90.00
#
_symmetry.space_group_name_H-M   'P 1'
#
loop_
_entity.id
_entity.type
_entity.pdbx_description
1 polymer ?
#
loop_
_entity_poly.entity_id
_entity_poly.type
_entity_poly.pdbx_seq_one_letter_code
_entity_poly.pdbx_strand_id
1 'polypeptide(L)'
;MNKNQLDALLMPISTNGDATYDAMKVNTWRAPISSNSGLPAISINVGYSQETHMPIGVELISKQYQEGTLLEIAYAYETQVKQSILPLMPEENLALLHFTIPELNNLFTLLGKNAYEKFLIHSKDSSHLSDDLTPERFREITANTIQSYRKLIGK
;
A
#
# COMPACT_ATOMS: atom_id res chain seq x y z
N MET A 1 -29.71 -7.34 -6.30
CA MET A 1 -29.51 -8.73 -5.84
C MET A 1 -30.82 -9.50 -5.77
N ASN A 2 -31.80 -9.12 -4.94
CA ASN A 2 -33.06 -9.88 -4.78
C ASN A 2 -33.85 -10.11 -6.08
N LYS A 3 -34.08 -9.05 -6.88
CA LYS A 3 -34.84 -9.15 -8.15
C LYS A 3 -34.26 -10.19 -9.12
N ASN A 4 -32.94 -10.30 -9.17
CA ASN A 4 -32.23 -11.19 -10.09
C ASN A 4 -31.68 -12.45 -9.39
N GLN A 5 -32.09 -12.69 -8.13
CA GLN A 5 -31.65 -13.84 -7.33
C GLN A 5 -30.13 -14.02 -7.29
N LEU A 6 -29.39 -12.91 -7.15
CA LEU A 6 -27.93 -12.93 -7.03
C LEU A 6 -27.51 -13.04 -5.56
N ASP A 7 -26.45 -13.81 -5.31
CA ASP A 7 -25.84 -13.98 -3.99
C ASP A 7 -24.76 -12.94 -3.71
N ALA A 8 -23.99 -12.57 -4.74
CA ALA A 8 -23.00 -11.50 -4.68
C ALA A 8 -22.98 -10.70 -6.00
N LEU A 9 -22.47 -9.47 -5.90
CA LEU A 9 -22.04 -8.66 -7.02
C LEU A 9 -20.53 -8.75 -7.13
N LEU A 10 -20.00 -8.84 -8.35
CA LEU A 10 -18.57 -8.75 -8.62
C LEU A 10 -18.27 -7.40 -9.27
N MET A 11 -17.27 -6.70 -8.74
CA MET A 11 -16.85 -5.40 -9.23
C MET A 11 -15.32 -5.30 -9.28
N PRO A 12 -14.73 -4.70 -10.34
CA PRO A 12 -13.31 -4.36 -10.32
C PRO A 12 -12.97 -3.35 -9.21
N ILE A 13 -11.89 -3.60 -8.48
CA ILE A 13 -11.46 -2.72 -7.38
C ILE A 13 -10.96 -1.37 -7.91
N SER A 14 -10.28 -1.37 -9.06
CA SER A 14 -9.79 -0.17 -9.76
C SER A 14 -10.22 -0.21 -11.23
N THR A 15 -10.37 0.96 -11.86
CA THR A 15 -10.58 1.06 -13.30
C THR A 15 -9.34 0.74 -14.14
N ASN A 16 -8.15 0.73 -13.53
CA ASN A 16 -6.89 0.40 -14.20
C ASN A 16 -6.64 -1.11 -14.22
N GLY A 17 -7.33 -1.87 -13.36
CA GLY A 17 -7.26 -3.33 -13.32
C GLY A 17 -6.11 -3.88 -12.49
N ASP A 18 -4.98 -3.17 -12.32
CA ASP A 18 -3.84 -3.63 -11.53
C ASP A 18 -3.46 -2.66 -10.39
N ALA A 19 -2.75 -3.18 -9.39
CA ALA A 19 -2.19 -2.36 -8.33
C ALA A 19 -1.07 -1.46 -8.86
N THR A 20 -1.07 -0.17 -8.48
CA THR A 20 -0.10 0.82 -8.95
C THR A 20 0.39 1.73 -7.82
N TYR A 21 1.65 2.14 -7.88
CA TYR A 21 2.26 3.11 -6.95
C TYR A 21 2.11 4.57 -7.41
N ASP A 22 1.53 4.80 -8.59
CA ASP A 22 1.25 6.15 -9.08
C ASP A 22 0.09 6.76 -8.29
N ALA A 23 0.41 7.71 -7.41
CA ALA A 23 -0.56 8.39 -6.55
C ALA A 23 -1.73 9.02 -7.33
N MET A 24 -1.51 9.45 -8.58
CA MET A 24 -2.57 10.03 -9.41
C MET A 24 -3.53 8.97 -9.96
N LYS A 25 -3.08 7.72 -10.07
CA LYS A 25 -3.90 6.57 -10.47
C LYS A 25 -4.61 5.89 -9.30
N VAL A 26 -4.18 6.11 -8.06
CA VAL A 26 -4.83 5.58 -6.84
C VAL A 26 -6.28 6.10 -6.70
N ASN A 27 -6.60 7.26 -7.27
CA ASN A 27 -7.97 7.82 -7.29
C ASN A 27 -8.98 7.06 -8.16
N THR A 28 -8.60 5.93 -8.76
CA THR A 28 -9.48 5.06 -9.55
C THR A 28 -10.18 3.98 -8.72
N TRP A 29 -10.01 4.00 -7.40
CA TRP A 29 -10.52 2.96 -6.49
C TRP A 29 -12.04 3.06 -6.33
N ARG A 30 -12.75 1.93 -6.52
CA ARG A 30 -14.21 1.82 -6.39
C ARG A 30 -14.68 1.36 -5.01
N ALA A 31 -13.75 1.21 -4.06
CA ALA A 31 -14.00 0.79 -2.68
C ALA A 31 -15.06 1.59 -1.89
N PRO A 32 -15.38 2.87 -2.22
CA PRO A 32 -16.46 3.56 -1.50
C PRO A 32 -17.86 2.96 -1.65
N ILE A 33 -18.13 2.08 -2.63
CA ILE A 33 -19.48 1.56 -2.86
C ILE A 33 -19.98 0.68 -1.71
N SER A 34 -19.20 -0.32 -1.29
CA SER A 34 -19.53 -1.18 -0.15
C SER A 34 -19.61 -0.37 1.14
N SER A 35 -18.61 0.49 1.38
CA SER A 35 -18.53 1.37 2.55
C SER A 35 -19.74 2.30 2.69
N ASN A 36 -20.18 2.94 1.60
CA ASN A 36 -21.31 3.88 1.63
C ASN A 36 -22.67 3.17 1.66
N SER A 37 -22.75 1.91 1.22
CA SER A 37 -23.99 1.13 1.24
C SER A 37 -24.20 0.35 2.53
N GLY A 38 -23.16 0.21 3.37
CA GLY A 38 -23.19 -0.64 4.57
C GLY A 38 -23.31 -2.13 4.23
N LEU A 39 -22.99 -2.51 2.99
CA LEU A 39 -23.01 -3.90 2.55
C LEU A 39 -21.65 -4.56 2.82
N PRO A 40 -21.63 -5.81 3.29
CA PRO A 40 -20.39 -6.55 3.45
C PRO A 40 -19.74 -6.80 2.09
N ALA A 41 -18.42 -6.73 2.07
CA ALA A 41 -17.62 -6.96 0.87
C ALA A 41 -16.28 -7.58 1.20
N ILE A 42 -15.74 -8.37 0.27
CA ILE A 42 -14.40 -8.95 0.35
C ILE A 42 -13.67 -8.72 -0.97
N SER A 43 -12.39 -8.36 -0.87
CA SER A 43 -11.51 -8.22 -2.03
C SER A 43 -10.70 -9.49 -2.22
N ILE A 44 -10.69 -10.05 -3.42
CA ILE A 44 -9.90 -11.22 -3.79
C ILE A 44 -8.99 -10.91 -4.98
N ASN A 45 -7.83 -11.53 -5.01
CA ASN A 45 -6.93 -11.50 -6.16
C ASN A 45 -7.43 -12.51 -7.20
N VAL A 46 -7.59 -12.09 -8.45
CA VAL A 46 -8.05 -12.94 -9.56
C VAL A 46 -6.98 -13.20 -10.64
N GLY A 47 -5.79 -12.63 -10.45
CA GLY A 47 -4.66 -12.85 -11.33
C GLY A 47 -3.65 -11.73 -11.30
N TYR A 48 -2.76 -11.74 -12.28
CA TYR A 48 -1.72 -10.73 -12.41
C TYR A 48 -1.74 -10.17 -13.82
N SER A 49 -1.49 -8.87 -13.92
CA SER A 49 -1.29 -8.22 -15.21
C SER A 49 -0.06 -8.79 -15.91
N GLN A 50 -0.19 -9.12 -17.19
CA GLN A 50 0.95 -9.64 -17.97
C GLN A 50 2.01 -8.55 -18.23
N GLU A 51 1.60 -7.28 -18.26
CA GLU A 51 2.49 -6.16 -18.54
C GLU A 51 3.26 -5.75 -17.28
N THR A 52 2.56 -5.51 -16.18
CA THR A 52 3.14 -4.94 -14.95
C THR A 52 3.50 -5.99 -13.90
N HIS A 53 3.04 -7.24 -14.07
CA HIS A 53 3.16 -8.32 -13.08
C HIS A 53 2.53 -7.98 -11.71
N MET A 54 1.67 -6.96 -11.67
CA MET A 54 0.96 -6.53 -10.45
C MET A 54 -0.37 -7.29 -10.29
N PRO A 55 -0.82 -7.53 -9.04
CA PRO A 55 -2.07 -8.26 -8.79
C PRO A 55 -3.30 -7.48 -9.28
N ILE A 56 -4.27 -8.23 -9.79
CA ILE A 56 -5.57 -7.76 -10.27
C ILE A 56 -6.61 -8.17 -9.24
N GLY A 57 -7.25 -7.18 -8.62
CA GLY A 57 -8.23 -7.40 -7.56
C GLY A 57 -9.67 -7.15 -8.00
N VAL A 58 -10.59 -8.00 -7.54
CA VAL A 58 -12.04 -7.76 -7.62
C VAL A 58 -12.65 -7.76 -6.23
N GLU A 59 -13.70 -6.96 -6.06
CA GLU A 59 -14.52 -6.91 -4.87
C GLU A 59 -15.80 -7.71 -5.10
N LEU A 60 -16.08 -8.62 -4.18
CA LEU A 60 -17.35 -9.30 -4.05
C LEU A 60 -18.18 -8.60 -2.98
N ILE A 61 -19.40 -8.18 -3.32
CA ILE A 61 -20.32 -7.49 -2.41
C ILE A 61 -21.58 -8.33 -2.25
N SER A 62 -21.95 -8.70 -1.02
CA SER A 62 -23.17 -9.47 -0.77
C SER A 62 -24.28 -8.63 -0.16
N LYS A 63 -25.39 -9.31 0.14
CA LYS A 63 -26.46 -8.74 0.98
C LYS A 63 -25.94 -8.55 2.41
N GLN A 64 -26.64 -7.70 3.15
CA GLN A 64 -26.35 -7.43 4.56
C GLN A 64 -26.33 -8.74 5.37
N TYR A 65 -25.35 -8.88 6.26
CA TYR A 65 -25.17 -10.04 7.15
C TYR A 65 -24.91 -11.38 6.44
N GLN A 66 -24.36 -11.36 5.22
CA GLN A 66 -24.00 -12.56 4.46
C GLN A 66 -22.49 -12.73 4.25
N GLU A 67 -21.68 -12.31 5.23
CA GLU A 67 -20.22 -12.46 5.23
C GLU A 67 -19.80 -13.92 5.06
N GLY A 68 -20.55 -14.87 5.65
CA GLY A 68 -20.30 -16.30 5.48
C GLY A 68 -20.34 -16.74 4.01
N THR A 69 -21.35 -16.29 3.26
CA THR A 69 -21.46 -16.58 1.82
C THR A 69 -20.31 -15.96 1.01
N LEU A 70 -19.87 -14.74 1.35
CA LEU A 70 -18.70 -14.13 0.71
C LEU A 70 -17.43 -14.94 0.96
N LEU A 71 -17.21 -15.40 2.20
CA LEU A 71 -16.06 -16.22 2.55
C LEU A 71 -16.09 -17.58 1.83
N GLU A 72 -17.26 -18.22 1.71
CA GLU A 72 -17.42 -19.47 0.96
C GLU A 72 -17.09 -19.29 -0.52
N ILE A 73 -17.60 -18.23 -1.17
CA ILE A 73 -17.30 -17.94 -2.58
C ILE A 73 -15.80 -17.66 -2.76
N ALA A 74 -15.21 -16.83 -1.90
CA ALA A 74 -13.80 -16.49 -1.95
C ALA A 74 -12.91 -17.73 -1.76
N TYR A 75 -13.23 -18.59 -0.79
CA TYR A 75 -12.49 -19.82 -0.52
C TYR A 75 -12.62 -20.83 -1.66
N ALA A 76 -13.83 -21.01 -2.21
CA ALA A 76 -14.05 -21.88 -3.37
C ALA A 76 -13.26 -21.41 -4.60
N TYR A 77 -13.08 -20.10 -4.76
CA TYR A 77 -12.22 -19.52 -5.78
C TYR A 77 -10.73 -19.77 -5.49
N GLU A 78 -10.25 -19.38 -4.31
CA GLU A 78 -8.84 -19.47 -3.92
C GLU A 78 -8.31 -20.92 -3.99
N THR A 79 -9.11 -21.90 -3.54
CA THR A 79 -8.71 -23.32 -3.55
C THR A 79 -8.53 -23.92 -4.94
N GLN A 80 -9.18 -23.35 -5.96
CA GLN A 80 -9.07 -23.81 -7.35
C GLN A 80 -7.94 -23.10 -8.10
N VAL A 81 -7.44 -21.99 -7.57
CA VAL A 81 -6.62 -21.05 -8.31
C VAL A 81 -5.21 -20.99 -7.71
N LYS A 82 -4.21 -21.36 -8.52
CA LYS A 82 -2.79 -21.34 -8.12
C LYS A 82 -2.18 -19.96 -8.43
N GLN A 83 -2.53 -18.93 -7.67
CA GLN A 83 -2.14 -17.54 -7.98
C GLN A 83 -1.45 -16.78 -6.83
N SER A 84 -0.46 -17.38 -6.17
CA SER A 84 0.41 -16.59 -5.30
C SER A 84 1.77 -16.38 -5.97
N ILE A 85 2.00 -15.19 -6.51
CA ILE A 85 3.36 -14.71 -6.79
C ILE A 85 3.91 -14.20 -5.46
N LEU A 86 4.94 -14.87 -4.95
CA LEU A 86 5.67 -14.37 -3.79
C LEU A 86 6.35 -13.05 -4.18
N PRO A 87 6.08 -11.94 -3.47
CA PRO A 87 6.76 -10.70 -3.75
C PRO A 87 8.25 -10.90 -3.53
N LEU A 88 9.06 -10.36 -4.45
CA LEU A 88 10.49 -10.24 -4.22
C LEU A 88 10.69 -9.27 -3.06
N MET A 89 11.05 -9.81 -1.90
CA MET A 89 11.40 -8.98 -0.77
C MET A 89 12.74 -8.29 -1.08
N PRO A 90 12.88 -7.00 -0.73
CA PRO A 90 14.17 -6.34 -0.84
C PRO A 90 15.21 -7.07 0.02
N GLU A 91 16.48 -6.97 -0.36
CA GLU A 91 17.58 -7.51 0.45
C GLU A 91 17.53 -6.92 1.87
N GLU A 92 17.80 -7.77 2.86
CA GLU A 92 17.83 -7.33 4.25
C GLU A 92 18.90 -6.27 4.45
N ASN A 93 18.50 -5.13 5.02
CA ASN A 93 19.45 -4.10 5.39
C ASN A 93 20.14 -4.49 6.71
N LEU A 94 21.32 -5.09 6.61
CA LEU A 94 22.13 -5.49 7.77
C LEU A 94 22.42 -4.34 8.73
N ALA A 95 22.44 -3.09 8.25
CA ALA A 95 22.64 -1.92 9.11
C ALA A 95 21.44 -1.67 10.04
N LEU A 96 20.23 -2.08 9.66
CA LEU A 96 19.00 -1.89 10.42
C LEU A 96 18.55 -3.16 11.16
N LEU A 97 19.08 -4.33 10.79
CA LEU A 97 18.69 -5.63 11.34
C LEU A 97 18.78 -5.71 12.88
N HIS A 98 19.73 -4.98 13.47
CA HIS A 98 20.00 -5.00 14.91
C HIS A 98 19.37 -3.83 15.67
N PHE A 99 18.47 -3.09 15.04
CA PHE A 99 17.75 -2.01 15.70
C PHE A 99 16.56 -2.59 16.48
N THR A 100 16.42 -2.13 17.71
CA THR A 100 15.21 -2.35 18.52
C THR A 100 14.07 -1.48 17.98
N ILE A 101 12.82 -1.83 18.33
CA ILE A 101 11.65 -1.02 17.95
C ILE A 101 11.78 0.46 18.38
N PRO A 102 12.23 0.80 19.61
CA PRO A 102 12.46 2.19 19.98
C PRO A 102 13.53 2.89 19.13
N GLU A 103 14.62 2.21 18.78
CA GLU A 103 15.68 2.77 17.91
C GLU A 103 15.16 3.03 16.50
N LEU A 104 14.34 2.13 15.94
CA LEU A 104 13.68 2.34 14.64
C LEU A 104 12.72 3.53 14.68
N ASN A 105 11.88 3.64 15.73
CA ASN A 105 10.95 4.75 15.87
C ASN A 105 11.68 6.10 15.96
N ASN A 106 12.78 6.15 16.72
CA ASN A 106 13.64 7.34 16.80
C ASN A 106 14.29 7.65 15.44
N LEU A 107 14.78 6.64 14.72
CA LEU A 107 15.33 6.82 13.37
C LEU A 107 14.29 7.41 12.42
N PHE A 108 13.07 6.87 12.37
CA PHE A 108 11.99 7.39 11.52
C PHE A 108 11.63 8.83 11.87
N THR A 109 11.60 9.15 13.17
CA THR A 109 11.37 10.52 13.64
C THR A 109 12.45 11.48 13.15
N LEU A 110 13.73 11.07 13.24
CA LEU A 110 14.86 11.86 12.74
C LEU A 110 14.84 12.02 11.22
N LEU A 111 14.46 10.98 10.47
CA LEU A 111 14.31 11.08 9.02
C LEU A 111 13.25 12.13 8.64
N GLY A 112 12.08 12.09 9.28
CA GLY A 112 11.03 13.07 9.07
C GLY A 112 11.47 14.47 9.43
N LYS A 113 12.12 14.64 10.59
CA LYS A 113 12.68 15.93 11.03
C LYS A 113 13.70 16.47 10.02
N ASN A 114 14.68 15.67 9.62
CA ASN A 114 15.76 16.10 8.74
C ASN A 114 15.25 16.46 7.34
N ALA A 115 14.28 15.71 6.80
CA ALA A 115 13.64 16.06 5.53
C ALA A 115 12.82 17.35 5.64
N TYR A 116 12.10 17.53 6.76
CA TYR A 116 11.32 18.73 7.01
C TYR A 116 12.20 19.98 7.13
N GLU A 117 13.21 19.94 8.01
CA GLU A 117 14.11 21.08 8.24
C GLU A 117 14.92 21.43 6.99
N LYS A 118 15.33 20.44 6.18
CA LYS A 118 16.15 20.69 4.99
C LYS A 118 15.35 21.20 3.78
N PHE A 119 14.09 20.78 3.63
CA PHE A 119 13.32 21.07 2.41
C PHE A 119 11.93 21.64 2.68
N LEU A 120 11.14 21.05 3.58
CA LEU A 120 9.70 21.36 3.68
C LEU A 120 9.41 22.64 4.46
N ILE A 121 10.26 23.04 5.41
CA ILE A 121 10.07 24.25 6.23
C ILE A 121 10.07 25.54 5.37
N HIS A 122 10.71 25.52 4.20
CA HIS A 122 10.85 26.67 3.29
C HIS A 122 9.75 26.73 2.20
N SER A 123 8.76 25.85 2.26
CA SER A 123 7.69 25.72 1.25
C SER A 123 6.82 26.97 1.08
N LYS A 124 6.77 27.88 2.06
CA LYS A 124 5.92 29.08 2.02
C LYS A 124 6.61 30.33 1.46
N ASP A 125 7.94 30.33 1.35
CA ASP A 125 8.72 31.54 1.04
C ASP A 125 8.96 31.76 -0.46
N SER A 126 8.09 31.25 -1.34
CA SER A 126 8.31 31.22 -2.80
C SER A 126 9.59 30.48 -3.23
N SER A 127 10.23 29.75 -2.31
CA SER A 127 11.40 28.94 -2.61
C SER A 127 10.93 27.62 -3.21
N HIS A 128 11.44 27.27 -4.39
CA HIS A 128 11.22 25.96 -5.01
C HIS A 128 11.87 24.80 -4.22
N LEU A 129 12.44 25.06 -3.03
CA LEU A 129 13.16 24.05 -2.24
C LEU A 129 12.26 22.89 -1.80
N SER A 130 10.97 23.12 -1.55
CA SER A 130 10.05 22.02 -1.22
C SER A 130 9.79 21.10 -2.41
N ASP A 131 9.72 21.66 -3.61
CA ASP A 131 9.59 20.90 -4.86
C ASP A 131 10.88 20.11 -5.17
N ASP A 132 11.98 20.54 -4.54
CA ASP A 132 13.32 20.00 -4.68
C ASP A 132 13.57 18.78 -3.76
N LEU A 133 12.58 18.33 -2.97
CA LEU A 133 12.64 17.05 -2.26
C LEU A 133 12.34 15.89 -3.23
N THR A 134 13.32 15.55 -4.06
CA THR A 134 13.21 14.40 -4.96
C THR A 134 13.49 13.07 -4.24
N PRO A 135 13.07 11.92 -4.80
CA PRO A 135 13.42 10.61 -4.25
C PRO A 135 14.93 10.40 -4.04
N GLU A 136 15.78 10.92 -4.94
CA GLU A 136 17.24 10.84 -4.86
C GLU A 136 17.76 11.56 -3.61
N ARG A 137 17.27 12.78 -3.37
CA ARG A 137 17.67 13.58 -2.20
C ARG A 137 17.12 13.02 -0.90
N PHE A 138 15.93 12.45 -0.92
CA PHE A 138 15.41 11.74 0.25
C PHE A 138 16.24 10.48 0.55
N ARG A 139 16.70 9.74 -0.47
CA ARG A 139 17.65 8.63 -0.28
C ARG A 139 18.96 9.10 0.35
N GLU A 140 19.48 10.24 -0.07
CA GLU A 140 20.68 10.85 0.52
C GLU A 140 20.47 11.22 2.01
N ILE A 141 19.36 11.90 2.33
CA ILE A 141 18.99 12.20 3.73
C ILE A 141 18.92 10.90 4.54
N THR A 142 18.32 9.85 3.95
CA THR A 142 18.15 8.56 4.61
C THR A 142 19.49 7.92 4.94
N ALA A 143 20.39 7.81 3.96
CA ALA A 143 21.73 7.27 4.16
C ALA A 143 22.52 8.04 5.24
N ASN A 144 22.52 9.37 5.18
CA ASN A 144 23.23 10.22 6.12
C ASN A 144 22.66 10.13 7.54
N THR A 145 21.32 10.07 7.68
CA THR A 145 20.65 9.96 8.96
C THR A 145 20.91 8.61 9.61
N ILE A 146 20.83 7.51 8.84
CA ILE A 146 21.17 6.16 9.32
C ILE A 146 22.61 6.13 9.84
N GLN A 147 23.57 6.65 9.08
CA GLN A 147 24.97 6.67 9.48
C GLN A 147 25.20 7.48 10.77
N SER A 148 24.59 8.66 10.85
CA SER A 148 24.71 9.55 12.02
C SER A 148 24.08 8.94 13.27
N TYR A 149 22.91 8.33 13.11
CA TYR A 149 22.18 7.71 14.22
C TYR A 149 22.89 6.45 14.73
N ARG A 150 23.43 5.62 13.83
CA ARG A 150 24.28 4.48 14.17
C ARG A 150 25.48 4.88 15.05
N LYS A 151 26.19 5.93 14.63
CA LYS A 151 27.29 6.50 15.42
C LYS A 151 26.83 6.98 16.80
N LEU A 152 25.64 7.57 16.90
CA LEU A 152 25.07 8.06 18.17
C LEU A 152 24.77 6.92 19.15
N ILE A 153 24.22 5.80 18.66
CA ILE A 153 23.84 4.65 19.50
C ILE A 153 24.95 3.60 19.63
N GLY A 154 26.12 3.84 19.04
CA GLY A 154 27.29 2.94 19.13
C GLY A 154 27.16 1.65 18.31
N LYS A 155 26.46 1.67 17.18
CA LYS A 155 26.25 0.53 16.26
C LYS A 155 26.82 0.78 14.87
#